data_AF-A0A975M9R5-F1
#
_entry.id   AF-A0A975M9R5-F1
#
_cell.length_a   1.000
_cell.length_b   1.000
_cell.length_c   1.000
_cell.angle_alpha   90.00
_cell.angle_beta   90.00
_cell.angle_gamma   90.00
#
_symmetry.space_group_name_H-M   'P 1'
#
loop_
_entity.id
_entity.type
_entity.pdbx_description
1 polymer ?
#
loop_
_entity_poly.entity_id
_entity_poly.type
_entity_poly.pdbx_seq_one_letter_code
_entity_poly.pdbx_strand_id
1 'polypeptide(L)' 'MLGHSAEELALGLRPIRQQAHVVCYTANEQEVFVVRVLHHRMDFERHV' A
#
# COMPACT_ATOMS: atom_id res chain seq x y z
N MET A 1 5.65 10.03 14.45
CA MET A 1 5.32 8.62 14.70
C MET A 1 4.90 8.07 13.35
N LEU A 2 5.77 7.29 12.71
CA LEU A 2 5.53 6.76 11.36
C LEU A 2 4.80 5.45 11.54
N GLY A 3 3.58 5.38 11.01
CA GLY A 3 2.72 4.24 11.17
C GLY A 3 3.28 2.96 10.56
N HIS A 4 2.73 1.83 11.03
CA HIS A 4 3.01 0.44 10.67
C HIS A 4 3.42 0.27 9.19
N SER A 5 4.48 -0.51 8.96
CA SER A 5 4.97 -0.82 7.61
C SER A 5 3.88 -1.54 6.81
N ALA A 6 3.76 -1.29 5.51
CA ALA A 6 2.80 -1.99 4.65
C ALA A 6 2.98 -3.52 4.67
N GLU A 7 4.19 -4.00 4.91
CA GLU A 7 4.48 -5.43 5.08
C GLU A 7 3.79 -6.05 6.31
N GLU A 8 3.47 -5.23 7.33
CA GLU A 8 2.76 -5.69 8.52
C GLU A 8 1.27 -5.96 8.25
N LEU A 9 0.71 -5.38 7.18
CA LEU A 9 -0.68 -5.63 6.78
C LEU A 9 -0.83 -6.88 5.91
N ALA A 10 0.16 -7.16 5.05
CA ALA A 10 0.20 -8.38 4.25
C ALA A 10 1.62 -8.64 3.72
N LEU A 11 2.02 -9.91 3.72
CA LEU A 11 3.32 -10.34 3.19
C LEU A 11 3.45 -9.95 1.71
N GLY A 12 4.53 -9.25 1.36
CA GLY A 12 4.81 -8.82 0.00
C GLY A 12 3.99 -7.62 -0.48
N LEU A 13 3.22 -6.97 0.40
CA LEU A 13 2.51 -5.73 0.09
C LEU A 13 3.50 -4.57 -0.01
N ARG A 14 3.52 -3.93 -1.18
CA ARG A 14 4.41 -2.82 -1.49
C ARG A 14 3.59 -1.55 -1.73
N PRO A 15 3.90 -0.44 -1.04
CA PRO A 15 3.29 0.84 -1.32
C PRO A 15 4.15 1.65 -2.30
N ILE A 16 3.52 2.30 -3.28
CA ILE A 16 4.18 3.31 -4.12
C ILE A 16 3.34 4.60 -4.14
N ARG A 17 4.00 5.75 -3.94
CA ARG A 17 3.35 7.06 -4.03
C ARG A 17 3.27 7.48 -5.50
N GLN A 18 2.06 7.74 -5.96
CA GLN A 18 1.78 8.28 -7.29
C GLN A 18 0.90 9.52 -7.15
N GLN A 19 1.50 10.71 -7.34
CA GLN A 19 0.82 12.00 -7.13
C GLN A 19 0.15 12.08 -5.75
N ALA A 20 -1.16 12.35 -5.72
CA ALA A 20 -1.96 12.46 -4.51
C ALA A 20 -2.37 11.09 -3.93
N HIS A 21 -1.90 9.98 -4.48
CA HIS A 21 -2.32 8.64 -4.10
C HIS A 21 -1.15 7.75 -3.65
N VAL A 22 -1.48 6.75 -2.85
CA VAL A 22 -0.65 5.60 -2.50
C VAL A 22 -1.29 4.38 -3.13
N VAL A 23 -0.55 3.70 -3.99
CA VAL A 23 -0.97 2.43 -4.60
C VAL A 23 -0.32 1.30 -3.81
N CYS A 24 -1.14 0.43 -3.26
CA CYS A 24 -0.71 -0.76 -2.53
C CYS A 24 -0.88 -1.97 -3.45
N TYR A 25 0.19 -2.71 -3.68
CA TYR A 25 0.18 -3.82 -4.61
C TYR A 25 1.03 -4.98 -4.10
N THR A 26 0.73 -6.18 -4.58
CA THR A 26 1.64 -7.33 -4.53
C THR A 26 2.15 -7.60 -5.94
N ALA A 27 3.33 -8.20 -6.05
CA ALA A 27 3.91 -8.55 -7.34
C ALA A 27 4.56 -9.93 -7.27
N ASN A 28 4.42 -10.68 -8.35
CA ASN A 28 5.19 -11.89 -8.62
C ASN A 28 5.91 -11.71 -9.97
N GLU A 29 6.52 -12.77 -10.50
CA GLU A 29 7.28 -12.70 -11.77
C GLU A 29 6.41 -12.43 -13.00
N GLN A 30 5.11 -12.69 -12.92
CA GLN A 30 4.19 -12.68 -14.06
C GLN A 30 3.26 -11.47 -14.05
N GLU A 31 2.90 -10.98 -12.86
CA GLU A 31 1.88 -9.94 -12.72
C GLU A 31 2.05 -9.06 -11.47
N VAL A 32 1.37 -7.91 -11.55
CA VAL A 32 1.19 -6.97 -10.45
C VAL A 32 -0.29 -6.94 -10.09
N PHE A 33 -0.61 -7.24 -8.84
CA PHE A 33 -1.98 -7.17 -8.33
C PHE A 33 -2.15 -5.93 -7.46
N VAL A 34 -2.98 -4.98 -7.93
CA VAL A 34 -3.30 -3.77 -7.19
C VAL A 34 -4.36 -4.08 -6.13
N VAL A 35 -3.98 -4.02 -4.87
CA VAL A 35 -4.84 -4.34 -3.73
C VAL A 35 -5.73 -3.15 -3.36
N ARG A 36 -5.15 -1.95 -3.28
CA ARG A 36 -5.88 -0.70 -3.01
C ARG A 36 -5.19 0.51 -3.61
N VAL A 37 -5.99 1.54 -3.88
CA VAL A 37 -5.53 2.89 -4.18
C VAL A 37 -6.12 3.83 -3.14
N LEU A 38 -5.27 4.53 -2.41
CA LEU A 38 -5.66 5.41 -1.31
C LEU A 38 -5.21 6.84 -1.61
N HIS A 39 -5.98 7.85 -1.25
CA HIS A 39 -5.45 9.21 -1.21
C HIS A 39 -4.37 9.32 -0.12
N HIS A 40 -3.26 10.00 -0.37
CA HIS A 40 -2.09 10.07 0.52
C HIS A 40 -2.36 10.70 1.90
N ARG A 41 -3.49 11.38 2.06
CA ARG A 41 -3.96 11.94 3.35
C ARG A 41 -4.77 10.95 4.17
N MET A 42 -5.12 9.79 3.62
CA MET A 42 -5.76 8.75 4.39
C MET A 42 -4.70 8.09 5.26
N ASP A 43 -4.98 8.03 6.55
CA ASP A 43 -4.14 7.35 7.52
C ASP A 43 -4.20 5.85 7.24
N PHE A 44 -3.07 5.29 6.83
CA PHE A 44 -2.96 3.90 6.39
C PHE A 44 -3.30 2.91 7.51
N GLU A 45 -3.02 3.29 8.76
CA GLU A 45 -3.30 2.46 9.95
C GLU A 45 -4.79 2.40 10.30
N ARG A 46 -5.58 3.41 9.94
CA ARG A 46 -6.95 3.56 10.44
C ARG A 46 -8.03 2.95 9.55
N HIS A 47 -7.67 2.40 8.40
CA HIS A 47 -8.63 1.83 7.45
C HIS A 47 -8.60 0.29 7.38
N VAL A 48 -8.00 -0.34 8.40
CA VAL A 48 -8.02 -1.80 8.59
C VAL A 48 -9.11 -2.16 9.59
#